data_AF-A0A9X2ED10-F1
#
_entry.id   AF-A0A9X2ED10-F1
#
_cell.length_a   1.000
_cell.length_b   1.000
_cell.length_c   1.000
_cell.angle_alpha   90.00
_cell.angle_beta   90.00
_cell.angle_gamma   90.00
#
_symmetry.space_group_name_H-M   'P 1'
#
loop_
_entity.id
_entity.type
_entity.pdbx_description
1 polymer ?
#
loop_
_entity_poly.entity_id
_entity_poly.type
_entity_poly.pdbx_seq_one_letter_code
_entity_poly.pdbx_strand_id
1 'polypeptide(L)' 'MSATCPTCSWSTPTAISAHGSVRYLRCVCGRWLIVENDQLVAAVGASAFASPRRPPR' A
#
# COMPACT_ATOMS: atom_id res chain seq x y z
N MET A 1 -5.45 -1.47 14.72
CA MET A 1 -5.22 -0.02 14.46
C MET A 1 -4.81 0.17 13.01
N SER A 2 -5.25 1.24 12.34
CA SER A 2 -4.86 1.50 10.95
C SER A 2 -3.40 1.92 10.87
N ALA A 3 -2.58 1.16 10.14
CA ALA A 3 -1.16 1.47 9.97
C ALA A 3 -1.01 2.78 9.19
N THR A 4 -0.25 3.74 9.71
CA THR A 4 0.04 4.99 8.98
C THR A 4 1.05 4.70 7.88
N CYS A 5 0.82 5.22 6.68
CA CYS A 5 1.77 5.04 5.58
C CYS A 5 3.06 5.82 5.87
N PRO A 6 4.24 5.17 5.92
CA PRO A 6 5.50 5.81 6.31
C PRO A 6 6.03 6.79 5.25
N THR A 7 5.33 6.98 4.12
CA THR A 7 5.84 7.86 3.07
C THR A 7 4.97 9.02 2.67
N CYS A 8 3.65 8.94 2.84
CA CYS A 8 2.77 10.10 2.64
C CYS A 8 2.01 10.47 3.90
N SER A 9 2.31 9.80 5.03
CA SER A 9 1.69 10.04 6.34
C SER A 9 0.18 9.86 6.37
N TRP A 10 -0.40 9.20 5.37
CA TRP A 10 -1.84 8.92 5.34
C TRP A 10 -2.20 7.89 6.41
N SER A 11 -3.12 8.24 7.30
CA SER A 11 -3.44 7.50 8.53
C SER A 11 -4.45 6.38 8.34
N THR A 12 -5.16 6.35 7.22
CA THR A 12 -6.23 5.37 6.93
C THR A 12 -6.05 4.65 5.58
N PRO A 13 -4.97 3.85 5.39
CA PRO A 13 -4.86 2.98 4.22
C PRO A 13 -6.03 1.98 4.14
N THR A 14 -6.51 1.72 2.93
CA THR A 14 -7.65 0.86 2.68
C THR A 14 -7.23 -0.61 2.74
N ALA A 15 -7.95 -1.44 3.50
CA ALA A 15 -7.73 -2.89 3.48
C ALA A 15 -8.23 -3.50 2.17
N ILE A 16 -7.37 -4.27 1.49
CA ILE A 16 -7.70 -4.95 0.22
C ILE A 16 -7.93 -6.44 0.46
N SER A 17 -7.10 -7.08 1.28
CA SER A 17 -7.25 -8.50 1.63
C SER A 17 -6.69 -8.80 3.02
N ALA A 18 -7.14 -9.93 3.59
CA ALA A 18 -6.68 -10.43 4.88
C ALA A 18 -6.54 -11.97 4.85
N HIS A 19 -5.46 -12.46 5.46
CA HIS A 19 -5.14 -13.89 5.56
C HIS A 19 -4.61 -14.16 6.97
N GLY A 20 -5.48 -14.63 7.87
CA GLY A 20 -5.14 -14.81 9.28
C GLY A 20 -4.80 -13.47 9.96
N SER A 21 -3.62 -13.40 10.59
CA SER A 21 -3.09 -12.18 11.22
C SER A 21 -2.57 -11.14 10.24
N VAL A 22 -2.42 -11.51 8.96
CA VAL A 22 -1.84 -10.66 7.91
C VAL A 22 -2.93 -9.88 7.17
N ARG A 23 -2.73 -8.57 7.01
CA ARG A 23 -3.58 -7.65 6.26
C ARG A 23 -2.76 -6.93 5.20
N TYR A 24 -3.28 -6.92 3.98
CA TYR A 24 -2.71 -6.17 2.86
C TYR A 24 -3.53 -4.90 2.66
N LEU A 25 -2.90 -3.74 2.89
CA LEU A 25 -3.53 -2.43 2.76
C LEU A 25 -2.95 -1.68 1.57
N ARG A 26 -3.77 -0.83 0.94
CA ARG A 26 -3.36 0.10 -0.11
C ARG A 26 -3.47 1.53 0.38
N CYS A 27 -2.40 2.30 0.20
CA CYS A 27 -2.40 3.72 0.46
C CYS A 27 -2.77 4.51 -0.80
N VAL A 28 -3.38 5.70 -0.61
CA VAL A 28 -3.70 6.66 -1.67
C VAL A 28 -2.47 7.12 -2.46
N CYS A 29 -1.27 7.09 -1.87
CA CYS A 29 -0.02 7.38 -2.59
C CYS A 29 0.48 6.21 -3.46
N GLY A 30 -0.28 5.12 -3.57
CA GLY A 30 0.01 3.99 -4.44
C GLY A 30 0.88 2.89 -3.82
N ARG A 31 1.30 3.03 -2.55
CA ARG A 31 2.08 2.02 -1.83
C ARG A 31 1.23 0.89 -1.27
N TRP A 32 1.81 -0.30 -1.22
CA TRP A 32 1.29 -1.44 -0.46
C TRP A 32 1.88 -1.46 0.94
N LEU A 33 1.03 -1.75 1.92
CA LEU A 33 1.42 -1.94 3.32
C LEU A 33 0.98 -3.34 3.74
N ILE A 34 1.90 -4.08 4.36
CA ILE A 34 1.64 -5.41 4.91
C ILE A 34 1.68 -5.29 6.41
N VAL A 35 0.57 -5.62 7.07
CA VAL A 35 0.40 -5.53 8.51
C VAL A 35 0.19 -6.93 9.06
N GLU A 36 0.99 -7.35 10.04
CA GLU A 36 0.81 -8.60 10.76
C GLU A 36 0.64 -8.30 12.25
N ASN A 37 -0.37 -8.88 12.90
CA ASN A 37 -0.64 -8.65 14.33
C ASN A 37 -0.70 -7.15 14.70
N ASP A 38 -1.33 -6.33 13.84
CA ASP A 38 -1.44 -4.87 13.96
C ASP A 38 -0.10 -4.10 13.85
N GLN A 39 1.00 -4.75 13.47
CA GLN A 39 2.28 -4.11 13.18
C GLN A 39 2.58 -4.05 11.69
N LEU A 40 3.07 -2.90 11.21
CA LEU A 40 3.54 -2.75 9.83
C LEU A 40 4.86 -3.53 9.67
N VAL A 41 4.81 -4.67 8.99
CA VAL A 41 5.98 -5.54 8.77
C VAL A 41 6.69 -5.23 7.46
N ALA A 42 5.98 -4.67 6.47
CA ALA A 42 6.58 -4.24 5.22
C ALA A 42 5.78 -3.11 4.55
N ALA A 43 6.50 -2.24 3.84
CA ALA A 43 5.94 -1.26 2.91
C ALA A 43 6.65 -1.43 1.56
N VAL A 44 5.96 -2.00 0.57
CA VAL A 44 6.57 -2.26 -0.74
C VAL A 44 6.37 -1.05 -1.64
N GLY A 45 7.48 -0.59 -2.21
CA GLY A 45 7.56 0.61 -3.04
C GLY A 45 6.92 0.47 -4.42
N ALA A 46 6.31 1.57 -4.86
CA ALA A 46 5.74 1.86 -6.17
C ALA A 46 5.04 0.68 -6.89
N SER A 47 3.72 0.60 -6.73
CA SER A 47 2.91 0.04 -7.81
C SER A 47 2.94 1.03 -8.97
N ALA A 48 3.92 0.93 -9.86
CA ALA A 48 3.86 1.63 -11.12
C ALA A 48 2.70 1.02 -11.92
N PHE A 49 1.52 1.64 -11.86
CA PHE A 49 0.60 1.53 -12.96
C PHE A 49 1.34 2.16 -14.13
N ALA A 50 1.97 1.34 -14.97
CA ALA A 50 2.61 1.83 -16.17
C ALA A 50 1.56 2.65 -16.92
N SER A 51 1.72 3.97 -16.96
CA SER A 51 0.96 4.77 -17.92
C SER A 51 1.24 4.12 -19.28
N PRO A 52 0.23 3.79 -20.10
CA PRO A 52 0.49 3.31 -21.44
C PRO A 52 1.39 4.35 -22.09
N ARG A 53 2.63 3.95 -22.38
CA ARG A 53 3.66 4.80 -22.95
C ARG A 53 3.08 5.32 -24.26
N ARG A 54 2.61 6.57 -24.28
CA ARG A 54 2.11 7.19 -25.51
C ARG A 54 3.31 7.21 -26.48
N PRO A 55 3.26 6.50 -27.61
CA PRO A 55 4.37 6.54 -28.56
C PRO A 55 4.57 7.98 -29.04
N PRO A 56 5.82 8.44 -29.21
CA PRO A 56 6.07 9.72 -29.86
C PRO A 56 5.46 9.70 -31.26
N ARG A 57 4.83 10.83 -31.63
CA ARG A 57 4.11 11.03 -32.88
C ARG A 57 5.06 11.17 -34.06
#